data_AF-A0A1I7T5D1-F1
#
_entry.id   AF-A0A1I7T5D1-F1
#
_cell.length_a   1.000
_cell.length_b   1.000
_cell.length_c   1.000
_cell.angle_alpha   90.00
_cell.angle_beta   90.00
_cell.angle_gamma   90.00
#
_symmetry.space_group_name_H-M   'P 1'
#
loop_
_entity.id
_entity.type
_entity.pdbx_description
1 polymer ?
#
loop_
_entity_poly.entity_id
_entity_poly.type
_entity_poly.pdbx_seq_one_letter_code
_entity_poly.pdbx_strand_id
1 'polypeptide(L)'
;MKNDLEILKEQMKLLTQPKRLDSAKEFVLKHSFTDVSKIGDGGRKNSLIEYHFGVPWRISIDQKNDHLGVYLRCERNQPTTPWSIECAFQLEILHPSGKTESRQLEYVHQKAHGRGWGEFLKWEEMKKEYLVGDQLTVVAHVTIKSMIGFQ
;
A
#
# COMPACT_ATOMS: atom_id res chain seq x y z
N MET A 1 -21.75 47.46 7.02
CA MET A 1 -20.96 46.62 7.93
C MET A 1 -21.80 45.40 8.25
N LYS A 2 -21.28 44.19 8.06
CA LYS A 2 -22.02 42.97 8.43
C LYS A 2 -22.15 42.92 9.95
N ASN A 3 -23.31 42.50 10.46
CA ASN A 3 -23.56 42.35 11.89
C ASN A 3 -22.89 41.07 12.41
N ASP A 4 -22.57 41.02 13.70
CA ASP A 4 -21.87 39.90 14.36
C ASP A 4 -22.59 38.56 14.14
N LEU A 5 -23.92 38.57 14.09
CA LEU A 5 -24.72 37.37 13.80
C LEU A 5 -24.53 36.86 12.36
N GLU A 6 -24.32 37.75 11.39
CA GLU A 6 -24.03 37.35 10.01
C GLU A 6 -22.61 36.78 9.89
N ILE A 7 -21.65 37.38 10.60
CA ILE A 7 -20.27 36.89 10.66
C ILE A 7 -20.21 35.49 11.28
N LEU A 8 -20.93 35.27 12.39
CA LEU A 8 -21.04 33.96 13.04
C LEU A 8 -21.68 32.90 12.15
N LYS A 9 -22.77 33.25 11.44
CA LYS A 9 -23.42 32.33 10.49
C LYS A 9 -22.48 31.96 9.33
N GLU A 10 -21.69 32.91 8.84
CA GLU A 10 -20.75 32.68 7.75
C GLU A 10 -19.53 31.84 8.21
N GLN A 11 -19.05 32.05 9.44
CA GLN A 11 -18.05 31.21 10.09
C GLN A 11 -18.55 29.78 10.36
N MET A 12 -19.78 29.62 10.87
CA MET A 12 -20.39 28.31 11.06
C MET A 12 -20.61 27.59 9.73
N LYS A 13 -20.94 28.31 8.65
CA LYS A 13 -21.05 27.78 7.29
C LYS A 13 -19.70 27.35 6.70
N LEU A 14 -18.59 27.98 7.10
CA LEU A 14 -17.23 27.55 6.77
C LEU A 14 -16.80 26.31 7.58
N LEU A 15 -17.21 26.21 8.85
CA LEU A 15 -16.91 25.08 9.74
C LEU A 15 -17.75 23.82 9.42
N THR A 16 -18.89 23.98 8.76
CA THR A 16 -19.82 22.89 8.38
C THR A 16 -19.71 22.47 6.91
N GLN A 17 -18.91 23.17 6.11
CA GLN A 17 -18.50 22.63 4.81
C GLN A 17 -17.66 21.38 5.06
N PRO A 18 -17.85 20.29 4.28
CA PRO A 18 -16.85 19.23 4.28
C PRO A 18 -15.51 19.89 3.98
N LYS A 19 -14.56 19.81 4.93
CA LYS A 19 -13.14 20.12 4.68
C LYS A 19 -12.85 19.52 3.32
N ARG A 20 -12.39 20.36 2.37
CA ARG A 20 -12.02 19.94 1.02
C ARG A 20 -11.40 18.55 1.13
N LEU A 21 -12.07 17.57 0.54
CA LEU A 21 -11.46 16.28 0.29
C LEU A 21 -10.30 16.65 -0.63
N ASP A 22 -9.11 16.86 -0.06
CA ASP A 22 -7.88 16.78 -0.84
C ASP A 22 -8.08 15.52 -1.67
N SER A 23 -8.06 15.66 -3.00
CA SER A 23 -8.28 14.53 -3.91
C SER A 23 -7.48 13.35 -3.37
N ALA A 24 -8.17 12.25 -3.05
CA ALA A 24 -7.56 11.14 -2.33
C ALA A 24 -6.26 10.77 -3.04
N LYS A 25 -5.15 10.74 -2.28
CA LYS A 25 -3.83 10.48 -2.84
C LYS A 25 -3.71 8.99 -3.11
N GLU A 26 -4.17 8.59 -4.28
CA GLU A 26 -4.30 7.20 -4.68
C GLU A 26 -3.27 6.81 -5.74
N PHE A 27 -2.79 5.58 -5.65
CA PHE A 27 -1.92 4.99 -6.67
C PHE A 27 -2.03 3.47 -6.66
N VAL A 28 -1.57 2.87 -7.76
CA VAL A 28 -1.53 1.42 -7.93
C VAL A 28 -0.11 1.01 -8.28
N LEU A 29 0.44 0.06 -7.54
CA LEU A 29 1.66 -0.66 -7.92
C LEU A 29 1.24 -2.01 -8.51
N LYS A 30 1.83 -2.41 -9.63
CA LYS A 30 1.59 -3.72 -10.23
C LYS A 30 2.92 -4.34 -10.63
N HIS A 31 3.18 -5.54 -10.14
CA HIS A 31 4.40 -6.25 -10.48
C HIS A 31 4.17 -7.75 -10.71
N SER A 32 4.80 -8.27 -11.75
CA SER A 32 4.80 -9.69 -12.08
C SER A 32 6.18 -10.28 -11.76
N PHE A 33 6.27 -10.96 -10.62
CA PHE A 33 7.49 -11.61 -10.15
C PHE A 33 7.75 -12.87 -10.98
N THR A 34 8.94 -13.01 -11.57
CA THR A 34 9.36 -14.24 -12.26
C THR A 34 10.19 -15.13 -11.33
N ASP A 35 10.44 -16.39 -11.72
CA ASP A 35 11.27 -17.35 -10.98
C ASP A 35 10.80 -17.49 -9.51
N VAL A 36 9.49 -17.49 -9.27
CA VAL A 36 8.90 -17.48 -7.92
C VAL A 36 9.19 -18.79 -7.18
N SER A 37 9.18 -19.91 -7.91
CA SER A 37 9.54 -21.23 -7.41
C SER A 37 10.96 -21.27 -6.80
N LYS A 38 11.86 -20.38 -7.23
CA LYS A 38 13.25 -20.29 -6.77
C LYS A 38 13.44 -19.42 -5.52
N ILE A 39 12.38 -18.81 -4.97
CA ILE A 39 12.48 -18.01 -3.74
C ILE A 39 13.01 -18.88 -2.60
N GLY A 40 12.45 -20.07 -2.41
CA GLY A 40 12.84 -21.00 -1.35
C GLY A 40 12.43 -20.51 0.05
N ASP A 41 12.37 -21.42 1.02
CA ASP A 41 11.97 -21.08 2.39
C ASP A 41 12.94 -20.06 3.02
N GLY A 42 12.39 -18.98 3.55
CA GLY A 42 13.13 -17.83 4.06
C GLY A 42 13.60 -16.83 2.98
N GLY A 43 13.42 -17.13 1.71
CA GLY A 43 13.80 -16.25 0.61
C GLY A 43 12.81 -15.11 0.37
N ARG A 44 13.27 -14.06 -0.31
CA ARG A 44 12.46 -12.86 -0.61
C ARG A 44 12.76 -12.33 -2.01
N LYS A 45 11.72 -11.82 -2.67
CA LYS A 45 11.80 -10.98 -3.87
C LYS A 45 11.11 -9.65 -3.66
N ASN A 46 11.53 -8.67 -4.45
CA ASN A 46 10.94 -7.35 -4.43
C ASN A 46 10.77 -6.80 -5.84
N SER A 47 9.75 -5.97 -6.03
CA SER A 47 9.58 -5.18 -7.23
C SER A 47 10.61 -4.06 -7.29
N LEU A 48 10.64 -3.38 -8.45
CA LEU A 48 11.29 -2.09 -8.58
C LEU A 48 10.63 -1.06 -7.66
N ILE A 49 11.38 0.00 -7.36
CA ILE A 49 10.88 1.15 -6.61
C ILE A 49 10.12 2.06 -7.59
N GLU A 50 8.91 2.45 -7.19
CA GLU A 50 8.08 3.44 -7.88
C GLU A 50 7.84 4.63 -6.95
N TYR A 51 7.90 5.84 -7.49
CA TYR A 51 7.72 7.06 -6.73
C TYR A 51 6.30 7.59 -6.87
N HIS A 52 5.58 7.67 -5.76
CA HIS A 52 4.25 8.27 -5.68
C HIS A 52 4.21 9.30 -4.57
N PHE A 53 3.75 10.51 -4.90
CA PHE A 53 3.70 11.65 -3.97
C PHE A 53 5.05 11.94 -3.29
N GLY A 54 6.15 11.79 -4.03
CA GLY A 54 7.51 12.00 -3.53
C GLY A 54 8.03 10.91 -2.59
N VAL A 55 7.35 9.77 -2.50
CA VAL A 55 7.70 8.65 -1.62
C VAL A 55 8.06 7.42 -2.45
N PRO A 56 9.18 6.73 -2.16
CA PRO A 56 9.54 5.48 -2.82
C PRO A 56 8.74 4.31 -2.22
N TRP A 57 8.02 3.60 -3.08
CA TRP A 57 7.24 2.42 -2.73
C TRP A 57 7.67 1.21 -3.54
N ARG A 58 7.47 0.01 -3.01
CA ARG A 58 7.64 -1.26 -3.74
C ARG A 58 6.81 -2.37 -3.12
N ILE A 59 6.56 -3.43 -3.89
CA ILE A 59 5.96 -4.67 -3.42
C ILE A 59 7.07 -5.64 -3.05
N SER A 60 6.90 -6.39 -1.96
CA SER A 60 7.77 -7.51 -1.60
C SER A 60 6.96 -8.78 -1.43
N ILE A 61 7.52 -9.90 -1.87
CA ILE A 61 7.02 -11.24 -1.59
C ILE A 61 8.11 -12.07 -0.92
N ASP A 62 7.74 -12.95 0.00
CA ASP A 62 8.63 -13.96 0.56
C ASP A 62 7.92 -15.30 0.73
N GLN A 63 8.71 -16.34 0.94
CA GLN A 63 8.21 -17.65 1.36
C GLN A 63 8.68 -17.88 2.79
N LYS A 64 7.75 -18.15 3.71
CA LYS A 64 8.10 -18.51 5.09
C LYS A 64 7.06 -19.45 5.67
N ASN A 65 7.49 -20.51 6.34
CA ASN A 65 6.59 -21.46 7.03
C ASN A 65 5.47 -21.99 6.12
N ASP A 66 5.81 -22.35 4.88
CA ASP A 66 4.84 -22.83 3.86
C ASP A 66 3.76 -21.82 3.45
N HIS A 67 4.01 -20.52 3.67
CA HIS A 67 3.12 -19.45 3.22
C HIS A 67 3.85 -18.45 2.34
N LEU A 68 3.10 -17.89 1.39
CA LEU A 68 3.45 -16.66 0.69
C LEU A 68 3.20 -15.48 1.64
N GLY A 69 4.23 -14.69 1.88
CA GLY A 69 4.11 -13.35 2.43
C GLY A 69 4.01 -12.31 1.32
N VAL A 70 3.15 -11.31 1.49
CA VAL A 70 2.98 -10.18 0.56
C VAL A 70 2.93 -8.88 1.34
N TYR A 71 3.71 -7.88 0.91
CA TYR A 71 3.89 -6.62 1.62
C TYR A 71 3.97 -5.42 0.68
N LEU A 72 3.33 -4.32 1.09
CA LEU A 72 3.63 -2.97 0.60
C LEU A 72 4.78 -2.40 1.42
N ARG A 73 5.85 -1.95 0.76
CA ARG A 73 7.00 -1.31 1.41
C ARG A 73 7.05 0.17 1.09
N CYS A 74 7.15 0.99 2.14
CA CYS A 74 7.60 2.36 2.04
C CYS A 74 9.10 2.37 2.30
N GLU A 75 9.90 2.81 1.34
CA GLU A 75 11.37 2.85 1.41
C GLU A 75 11.89 4.25 1.78
N ARG A 76 11.01 5.12 2.30
CA ARG A 76 11.41 6.46 2.75
C ARG A 76 12.39 6.34 3.92
N ASN A 77 13.65 6.68 3.67
CA ASN A 77 14.67 6.75 4.69
C ASN A 77 15.00 8.21 4.99
N GLN A 78 14.47 8.72 6.09
CA GLN A 78 14.79 10.07 6.59
C GLN A 78 14.93 10.02 8.11
N PRO A 79 16.15 9.75 8.62
CA PRO A 79 16.37 9.52 10.05
C PRO A 79 16.31 10.81 10.88
N THR A 80 16.54 11.98 10.27
CA THR A 80 16.68 13.26 10.97
C THR A 80 15.37 14.01 11.17
N THR A 81 14.32 13.67 10.42
CA THR A 81 13.04 14.39 10.45
C THR A 81 11.93 13.37 10.65
N PRO A 82 11.19 13.43 11.77
CA PRO A 82 10.02 12.58 11.96
C PRO A 82 9.02 12.79 10.83
N TRP A 83 8.52 11.68 10.29
CA TRP A 83 7.50 11.68 9.25
C TRP A 83 6.51 10.56 9.53
N SER A 84 5.29 10.71 9.01
CA SER A 84 4.31 9.63 9.01
C SER A 84 3.46 9.63 7.75
N ILE A 85 3.18 8.45 7.22
CA ILE A 85 2.21 8.25 6.14
C ILE A 85 1.14 7.31 6.64
N GLU A 86 -0.06 7.81 6.83
CA GLU A 86 -1.23 7.00 7.09
C GLU A 86 -1.84 6.61 5.74
N CYS A 87 -2.02 5.32 5.53
CA CYS A 87 -2.62 4.80 4.30
C CYS A 87 -3.55 3.62 4.59
N ALA A 88 -4.56 3.49 3.74
CA ALA A 88 -5.28 2.24 3.54
C ALA A 88 -4.73 1.59 2.27
N PHE A 89 -4.53 0.28 2.28
CA PHE A 89 -4.14 -0.43 1.08
C PHE A 89 -4.74 -1.82 0.99
N GLN A 90 -4.97 -2.27 -0.24
CA GLN A 90 -5.32 -3.63 -0.60
C GLN A 90 -4.16 -4.26 -1.36
N LEU A 91 -3.72 -5.43 -0.92
CA LEU A 91 -2.79 -6.29 -1.65
C LEU A 91 -3.60 -7.40 -2.31
N GLU A 92 -3.36 -7.62 -3.59
CA GLU A 92 -4.09 -8.55 -4.42
C GLU A 92 -3.11 -9.42 -5.22
N ILE A 93 -3.36 -10.72 -5.25
CA ILE A 93 -2.76 -11.65 -6.20
C ILE A 93 -3.72 -11.79 -7.37
N LEU A 94 -3.25 -11.52 -8.58
CA LEU A 94 -4.06 -11.51 -9.80
C LEU A 94 -3.64 -12.63 -10.76
N HIS A 95 -4.52 -13.58 -10.99
CA HIS A 95 -4.37 -14.58 -12.05
C HIS A 95 -4.81 -13.99 -13.41
N PRO A 96 -4.17 -14.35 -14.54
CA PRO A 96 -4.55 -13.85 -15.87
C PRO A 96 -6.00 -14.11 -16.29
N SER A 97 -6.68 -15.11 -15.71
CA SER A 97 -8.10 -15.36 -15.93
C SER A 97 -9.04 -14.37 -15.23
N GLY A 98 -8.51 -13.45 -14.43
CA GLY A 98 -9.29 -12.55 -13.57
C GLY A 98 -9.64 -13.11 -12.19
N LYS A 99 -9.15 -14.31 -11.83
CA LYS A 99 -9.25 -14.84 -10.45
C LYS A 99 -8.31 -14.06 -9.54
N THR A 100 -8.79 -13.70 -8.35
CA THR A 100 -8.07 -12.83 -7.41
C THR A 100 -8.17 -13.32 -5.98
N GLU A 101 -7.10 -13.19 -5.21
CA GLU A 101 -7.10 -13.28 -3.74
C GLU A 101 -6.60 -11.95 -3.19
N SER A 102 -7.35 -11.30 -2.30
CA SER A 102 -6.99 -9.98 -1.80
C SER A 102 -7.18 -9.83 -0.30
N ARG A 103 -6.37 -8.97 0.30
CA ARG A 103 -6.50 -8.55 1.70
C ARG A 103 -6.24 -7.06 1.82
N GLN A 104 -6.95 -6.41 2.73
CA GLN A 104 -6.83 -4.97 2.97
C GLN A 104 -6.52 -4.65 4.44
N LEU A 105 -5.75 -3.60 4.67
CA LEU A 105 -5.48 -3.08 6.00
C LEU A 105 -5.18 -1.59 5.96
N GLU A 106 -5.23 -0.96 7.13
CA GLU A 106 -4.76 0.39 7.34
C GLU A 106 -3.46 0.37 8.14
N TYR A 107 -2.53 1.27 7.80
CA TYR A 107 -1.25 1.34 8.46
C TYR A 107 -0.65 2.74 8.44
N VAL A 108 0.10 3.06 9.49
CA VAL A 108 0.89 4.28 9.61
C VAL A 108 2.36 3.91 9.48
N HIS A 109 2.97 4.28 8.34
CA HIS A 109 4.40 4.17 8.15
C HIS A 109 5.10 5.32 8.89
N GLN A 110 6.07 5.00 9.75
CA GLN A 110 6.93 5.95 10.47
C GLN A 110 8.42 5.64 10.29
N LYS A 111 8.74 4.62 9.49
CA LYS A 111 10.09 4.15 9.17
C LYS A 111 10.08 3.41 7.83
N ALA A 112 11.24 3.26 7.21
CA ALA A 112 11.41 2.47 5.98
C ALA A 112 11.15 0.98 6.28
N HIS A 113 9.92 0.51 6.05
CA HIS A 113 9.50 -0.84 6.39
C HIS A 113 8.29 -1.30 5.57
N GLY A 114 8.14 -2.62 5.45
CA GLY A 114 7.01 -3.27 4.80
C GLY A 114 5.85 -3.58 5.74
N ARG A 115 4.61 -3.41 5.28
CA ARG A 115 3.42 -3.91 5.97
C ARG A 115 2.58 -4.76 5.02
N GLY A 116 1.96 -5.80 5.56
CA GLY A 116 1.20 -6.79 4.83
C GLY A 116 0.96 -8.02 5.68
N TRP A 117 0.89 -9.19 5.04
CA TRP A 117 0.61 -10.47 5.69
C TRP A 117 1.75 -11.44 5.39
N GLY A 118 2.35 -12.02 6.44
CA GLY A 118 3.32 -13.11 6.27
C GLY A 118 2.68 -14.46 5.96
N GLU A 119 1.38 -14.58 6.23
CA GLU A 119 0.57 -15.75 5.89
C GLU A 119 -0.59 -15.28 4.99
N PHE A 120 -0.24 -14.73 3.81
CA PHE A 120 -1.22 -14.21 2.86
C PHE A 120 -1.97 -15.36 2.16
N LEU A 121 -1.23 -16.37 1.70
CA LEU A 121 -1.77 -17.56 1.05
C LEU A 121 -0.84 -18.75 1.30
N LYS A 122 -1.37 -19.97 1.39
CA LYS A 122 -0.52 -21.16 1.45
C LYS A 122 0.33 -21.26 0.19
N TRP A 123 1.58 -21.67 0.34
CA TRP A 123 2.53 -21.67 -0.78
C TRP A 123 2.11 -22.63 -1.90
N GLU A 124 1.68 -23.84 -1.54
CA GLU A 124 1.18 -24.82 -2.51
C GLU A 124 -0.13 -24.39 -3.18
N GLU A 125 -1.01 -23.71 -2.46
CA GLU A 125 -2.24 -23.14 -3.04
C GLU A 125 -1.90 -22.03 -4.04
N MET A 126 -0.98 -21.13 -3.70
CA MET A 126 -0.49 -20.10 -4.60
C MET A 126 0.09 -20.69 -5.90
N LYS A 127 0.94 -21.71 -5.79
CA LYS A 127 1.52 -22.40 -6.96
C LYS A 127 0.45 -22.99 -7.88
N LYS A 128 -0.56 -23.63 -7.29
CA LYS A 128 -1.60 -24.33 -8.04
C LYS A 128 -2.58 -23.37 -8.71
N GLU A 129 -2.98 -22.32 -8.01
CA GLU A 129 -4.15 -21.53 -8.37
C GLU A 129 -3.80 -20.16 -8.99
N TYR A 130 -2.59 -19.65 -8.77
CA TYR A 130 -2.21 -18.29 -9.15
C TYR A 130 -0.90 -18.18 -9.95
N LEU A 131 0.01 -19.15 -9.84
CA LEU A 131 1.30 -19.12 -10.53
C LEU A 131 1.18 -19.59 -11.98
N VAL A 132 1.56 -18.75 -12.95
CA VAL A 132 1.51 -19.07 -14.38
C VAL A 132 2.89 -18.89 -14.98
N GLY A 133 3.47 -19.95 -15.56
CA GLY A 133 4.81 -19.86 -16.17
C GLY A 133 5.90 -19.43 -15.18
N ASP A 134 5.78 -19.86 -13.91
CA ASP A 134 6.62 -19.43 -12.78
C ASP A 134 6.61 -17.90 -12.54
N GLN A 135 5.49 -17.26 -12.91
CA GLN A 135 5.24 -15.85 -12.71
C GLN A 135 4.01 -15.63 -11.80
N LEU A 136 4.15 -14.75 -10.81
CA LEU A 136 3.09 -14.34 -9.89
C LEU A 136 2.87 -12.84 -10.01
N THR A 137 1.64 -12.42 -10.32
CA THR A 137 1.30 -10.99 -10.40
C THR A 137 0.65 -10.52 -9.10
N VAL A 138 1.22 -9.45 -8.54
CA VAL A 138 0.71 -8.79 -7.34
C VAL A 138 0.37 -7.34 -7.67
N VAL A 139 -0.77 -6.88 -7.18
CA VAL A 139 -1.24 -5.50 -7.29
C VAL A 139 -1.42 -4.93 -5.88
N ALA A 140 -0.96 -3.70 -5.67
CA ALA A 140 -1.20 -2.94 -4.46
C ALA A 140 -2.01 -1.69 -4.81
N HIS A 141 -3.22 -1.60 -4.29
CA HIS A 141 -4.06 -0.40 -4.36
C HIS A 141 -3.86 0.40 -3.08
N VAL A 142 -3.38 1.63 -3.19
CA VAL A 142 -2.99 2.42 -2.02
C VAL A 142 -3.71 3.76 -2.02
N THR A 143 -4.37 4.07 -0.91
CA THR A 143 -4.97 5.37 -0.62
C THR A 143 -4.22 5.99 0.56
N ILE A 144 -3.51 7.09 0.31
CA ILE A 144 -2.87 7.86 1.37
C ILE A 144 -3.90 8.80 1.99
N LYS A 145 -4.13 8.64 3.29
CA LYS A 145 -5.05 9.45 4.09
C LYS A 145 -4.39 10.72 4.62
N SER A 146 -3.15 10.61 5.09
CA SER A 146 -2.41 11.73 5.65
C SER A 146 -0.90 11.56 5.47
N MET A 147 -0.20 12.68 5.30
CA MET A 147 1.26 12.75 5.18
C MET A 147 1.76 13.89 6.06
N ILE A 148 2.60 13.58 7.05
CA ILE A 148 3.18 14.55 7.99
C ILE A 148 4.71 14.49 7.88
N GLY A 149 5.38 15.65 7.90
CA GLY A 149 6.84 15.72 7.75
C GLY A 149 7.33 15.67 6.29
N PHE A 150 6.46 16.08 5.36
CA PHE A 150 6.74 16.22 3.93
C PHE A 150 6.74 17.72 3.59
N GLN A 151 7.80 18.21 2.97
CA GLN A 151 7.91 19.57 2.43
C GLN A 151 7.50 19.60 0.97
#